data_AF-A0A960Y0P2-F1
#
_entry.id   AF-A0A960Y0P2-F1
#
_cell.length_a   1.000
_cell.length_b   1.000
_cell.length_c   1.000
_cell.angle_alpha   90.00
_cell.angle_beta   90.00
_cell.angle_gamma   90.00
#
_symmetry.space_group_name_H-M   'P 1'
#
loop_
_entity.id
_entity.type
_entity.pdbx_description
1 polymer ?
#
loop_
_entity_poly.entity_id
_entity_poly.type
_entity_poly.pdbx_seq_one_letter_code
_entity_poly.pdbx_strand_id
1 'polypeptide(L)'
;MNINEAKRLNALLGSSSGGLNGSLCIDTFRTPYFKWDDAMEWPSLSVLEAEAESSEQILKQLMNRIPGLLRGGHVLPQARPRRDEPNLHIVKKYTYEDSLYLLKIKILMTYMGGAMPGEIQEGSVQDRNPAFRSDRVYFQCRLFPVKEVELLEGAIVDFEPEYYGPASGMKNAVGEAHQTARWNVMLFDEMDFSDLEQQLREQISGKDWRPGRLFNPFVIDHGTINWNA
;
A
#
# COMPACT_ATOMS: atom_id res chain seq x y z
N MET A 1 -7.07 -10.28 11.91
CA MET A 1 -7.26 -9.47 13.14
C MET A 1 -8.75 -9.27 13.45
N ASN A 2 -9.17 -9.25 14.72
CA ASN A 2 -10.55 -8.94 15.10
C ASN A 2 -10.77 -7.42 15.32
N ILE A 3 -12.03 -7.01 15.46
CA ILE A 3 -12.39 -5.59 15.60
C ILE A 3 -11.82 -4.94 16.86
N ASN A 4 -11.80 -5.65 17.99
CA ASN A 4 -11.30 -5.13 19.26
C ASN A 4 -9.80 -4.87 19.20
N GLU A 5 -9.06 -5.76 18.55
CA GLU A 5 -7.64 -5.61 18.26
C GLU A 5 -7.39 -4.40 17.35
N ALA A 6 -8.12 -4.28 16.23
CA ALA A 6 -7.99 -3.14 15.33
C ALA A 6 -8.26 -1.81 16.05
N LYS A 7 -9.31 -1.75 16.88
CA LYS A 7 -9.62 -0.57 17.72
C LYS A 7 -8.49 -0.25 18.71
N ARG A 8 -7.89 -1.27 19.34
CA ARG A 8 -6.73 -1.08 20.23
C ARG A 8 -5.56 -0.46 19.46
N LEU A 9 -5.29 -0.91 18.24
CA LEU A 9 -4.24 -0.33 17.40
C LEU A 9 -4.58 1.10 16.94
N ASN A 10 -5.84 1.38 16.61
CA ASN A 10 -6.29 2.73 16.23
C ASN A 10 -6.06 3.75 17.35
N ALA A 11 -6.17 3.34 18.62
CA ALA A 11 -5.85 4.21 19.74
C ALA A 11 -4.39 4.70 19.74
N LEU A 12 -3.44 3.88 19.27
CA LEU A 12 -2.03 4.25 19.10
C LEU A 12 -1.83 5.32 18.01
N LEU A 13 -2.73 5.35 17.02
CA LEU A 13 -2.68 6.27 15.89
C LEU A 13 -3.36 7.62 16.21
N GLY A 14 -4.08 7.73 17.33
CA GLY A 14 -4.94 8.88 17.66
C GLY A 14 -4.20 10.15 18.08
N SER A 15 -3.01 10.06 18.69
CA SER A 15 -2.32 11.24 19.23
C SER A 15 -0.81 11.01 19.41
N SER A 16 -0.01 11.42 18.43
CA SER A 16 1.45 11.50 18.61
C SER A 16 1.96 12.77 17.96
N SER A 17 2.79 13.52 18.66
CA SER A 17 3.50 14.69 18.12
C SER A 17 4.91 14.27 17.73
N GLY A 18 5.37 14.70 16.55
CA GLY A 18 6.69 14.31 16.03
C GLY A 18 6.80 14.53 14.53
N GLY A 19 8.03 14.73 14.07
CA GLY A 19 8.37 14.84 12.65
C GLY A 19 8.80 13.49 12.05
N LEU A 20 9.14 13.51 10.77
CA LEU A 20 9.90 12.43 10.15
C LEU A 20 11.35 12.52 10.66
N ASN A 21 11.79 11.51 11.42
CA ASN A 21 13.16 11.41 11.91
C ASN A 21 14.00 10.47 11.04
N GLY A 22 13.95 10.59 9.71
CA GLY A 22 14.66 9.67 8.81
C GLY A 22 14.62 10.12 7.35
N SER A 23 15.11 9.27 6.45
CA SER A 23 15.11 9.52 5.01
C SER A 23 14.08 8.67 4.30
N LEU A 24 13.39 9.25 3.30
CA LEU A 24 12.58 8.51 2.34
C LEU A 24 13.48 8.07 1.19
N CYS A 25 13.52 6.77 0.93
CA CYS A 25 14.37 6.14 -0.06
C CYS A 25 13.56 5.24 -0.98
N ILE A 26 14.18 4.83 -2.09
CA ILE A 26 13.62 3.88 -3.06
C ILE A 26 14.71 2.84 -3.33
N ASP A 27 14.36 1.56 -3.31
CA ASP A 27 15.30 0.46 -3.57
C ASP A 27 15.49 0.22 -5.08
N THR A 28 16.31 -0.78 -5.42
CA THR A 28 16.56 -1.18 -6.82
C THR A 28 15.33 -1.72 -7.53
N PHE A 29 14.32 -2.20 -6.78
CA PHE A 29 13.04 -2.70 -7.28
C PHE A 29 11.93 -1.65 -7.26
N ARG A 30 12.27 -0.37 -7.02
CA ARG A 30 11.34 0.76 -6.92
C ARG A 30 10.36 0.67 -5.76
N THR A 31 10.67 -0.10 -4.72
CA THR A 31 9.88 -0.16 -3.50
C THR A 31 10.31 0.97 -2.57
N PRO A 32 9.40 1.87 -2.15
CA PRO A 32 9.76 2.93 -1.23
C PRO A 32 9.94 2.39 0.19
N TYR A 33 10.90 2.97 0.90
CA TYR A 33 11.16 2.64 2.30
C TYR A 33 11.62 3.87 3.07
N PHE A 34 11.32 3.88 4.36
CA PHE A 34 11.96 4.80 5.30
C PHE A 34 13.25 4.19 5.82
N LYS A 35 14.30 5.00 5.94
CA LYS A 35 15.59 4.64 6.51
C LYS A 35 15.93 5.51 7.71
N TRP A 36 16.44 4.88 8.76
CA TRP A 36 16.92 5.51 9.99
C TRP A 36 18.37 5.17 10.27
N ASP A 37 19.03 5.95 11.12
CA ASP A 37 20.37 5.62 11.59
C ASP A 37 20.32 4.48 12.65
N ASP A 38 19.32 4.54 13.53
CA ASP A 38 19.08 3.52 14.55
C ASP A 38 18.09 2.45 14.06
N ALA A 39 18.58 1.21 14.01
CA ALA A 39 17.78 0.05 13.64
C ALA A 39 16.59 -0.16 14.60
N MET A 40 15.44 -0.45 14.02
CA MET A 40 14.24 -0.86 14.73
C MET A 40 14.18 -2.37 14.93
N GLU A 41 13.56 -2.80 16.01
CA GLU A 41 13.32 -4.22 16.26
C GLU A 41 12.03 -4.65 15.56
N TRP A 42 12.09 -5.77 14.87
CA TRP A 42 10.95 -6.44 14.28
C TRP A 42 10.70 -7.72 15.07
N PRO A 43 9.51 -7.92 15.65
CA PRO A 43 9.18 -9.18 16.29
C PRO A 43 9.15 -10.29 15.26
N SER A 44 9.09 -11.55 15.71
CA SER A 44 8.76 -12.65 14.82
C SER A 44 7.38 -12.40 14.19
N LEU A 45 7.28 -12.48 12.86
CA LEU A 45 6.07 -12.13 12.11
C LEU A 45 5.43 -13.38 11.51
N SER A 46 4.11 -13.51 11.60
CA SER A 46 3.37 -14.52 10.85
C SER A 46 3.54 -14.29 9.34
N VAL A 47 3.70 -15.38 8.58
CA VAL A 47 3.69 -15.33 7.10
C VAL A 47 2.27 -15.37 6.53
N LEU A 48 1.26 -15.58 7.37
CA LEU A 48 -0.13 -15.81 6.98
C LEU A 48 -1.02 -14.58 7.17
N GLU A 49 -0.82 -13.81 8.25
CA GLU A 49 -1.64 -12.63 8.55
C GLU A 49 -0.91 -11.58 9.38
N ALA A 50 -1.41 -10.34 9.34
CA ALA A 50 -0.98 -9.27 10.24
C ALA A 50 -1.58 -9.45 11.66
N GLU A 51 -0.82 -10.11 12.54
CA GLU A 51 -1.21 -10.32 13.94
C GLU A 51 -1.22 -9.01 14.75
N ALA A 52 -2.19 -8.88 15.67
CA ALA A 52 -2.38 -7.67 16.46
C ALA A 52 -1.19 -7.32 17.38
N GLU A 53 -0.57 -8.32 18.00
CA GLU A 53 0.56 -8.13 18.91
C GLU A 53 1.81 -7.65 18.18
N SER A 54 2.19 -8.32 17.09
CA SER A 54 3.31 -7.93 16.23
C SER A 54 3.08 -6.54 15.61
N SER A 55 1.86 -6.26 15.16
CA SER A 55 1.47 -4.96 14.61
C SER A 55 1.56 -3.84 15.66
N GLU A 56 1.18 -4.11 16.92
CA GLU A 56 1.29 -3.13 18.00
C GLU A 56 2.75 -2.71 18.25
N GLN A 57 3.67 -3.67 18.29
CA GLN A 57 5.10 -3.38 18.50
C GLN A 57 5.68 -2.53 17.36
N ILE A 58 5.34 -2.87 16.12
CA ILE A 58 5.75 -2.12 14.93
C ILE A 58 5.14 -0.72 14.96
N LEU A 59 3.85 -0.59 15.22
CA LEU A 59 3.16 0.71 15.24
C LEU A 59 3.71 1.64 16.33
N LYS A 60 4.00 1.15 17.53
CA LYS A 60 4.65 1.96 18.58
C LYS A 60 5.97 2.54 18.10
N GLN A 61 6.77 1.72 17.43
CA GLN A 61 8.06 2.14 16.87
C GLN A 61 7.91 3.11 15.70
N LEU A 62 6.94 2.91 14.80
CA LEU A 62 6.67 3.83 13.70
C LEU A 62 6.08 5.15 14.19
N MET A 63 5.21 5.14 15.19
CA MET A 63 4.62 6.35 15.77
C MET A 63 5.65 7.23 16.49
N ASN A 64 6.80 6.67 16.89
CA ASN A 64 7.93 7.45 17.41
C ASN A 64 8.80 8.07 16.30
N ARG A 65 8.79 7.50 15.09
CA ARG A 65 9.71 7.85 14.00
C ARG A 65 9.06 8.65 12.86
N ILE A 66 7.81 8.35 12.55
CA ILE A 66 7.00 8.90 11.44
C ILE A 66 5.51 9.08 11.81
N PRO A 67 5.17 9.71 12.95
CA PRO A 67 3.77 9.83 13.36
C PRO A 67 2.90 10.55 12.33
N GLY A 68 3.44 11.51 11.57
CA GLY A 68 2.67 12.25 10.57
C GLY A 68 2.00 11.37 9.49
N LEU A 69 2.66 10.29 9.09
CA LEU A 69 2.12 9.37 8.08
C LEU A 69 0.91 8.61 8.62
N LEU A 70 1.03 8.07 9.84
CA LEU A 70 0.08 7.10 10.41
C LEU A 70 -1.00 7.75 11.29
N ARG A 71 -0.78 8.98 11.78
CA ARG A 71 -1.70 9.67 12.68
C ARG A 71 -3.08 9.81 12.06
N GLY A 72 -4.11 9.53 12.87
CA GLY A 72 -5.51 9.56 12.46
C GLY A 72 -5.91 8.45 11.49
N GLY A 73 -5.05 7.44 11.33
CA GLY A 73 -5.35 6.25 10.54
C GLY A 73 -6.20 5.24 11.28
N HIS A 74 -6.84 4.37 10.51
CA HIS A 74 -7.55 3.18 10.96
C HIS A 74 -6.88 1.94 10.40
N VAL A 75 -6.44 1.03 11.26
CA VAL A 75 -5.99 -0.31 10.88
C VAL A 75 -7.19 -1.10 10.36
N LEU A 76 -7.04 -1.68 9.17
CA LEU A 76 -8.02 -2.62 8.64
C LEU A 76 -7.86 -3.98 9.34
N PRO A 77 -8.96 -4.60 9.84
CA PRO A 77 -8.89 -5.92 10.46
C PRO A 77 -8.48 -7.06 9.50
N GLN A 78 -8.72 -6.86 8.20
CA GLN A 78 -8.33 -7.77 7.11
C GLN A 78 -7.65 -6.99 6.00
N ALA A 79 -6.65 -7.59 5.36
CA ALA A 79 -6.07 -7.01 4.17
C ALA A 79 -7.11 -6.90 3.05
N ARG A 80 -7.00 -5.78 2.35
CA ARG A 80 -7.78 -5.41 1.19
C ARG A 80 -6.76 -5.00 0.14
N PRO A 81 -6.58 -5.71 -0.99
CA PRO A 81 -7.13 -7.05 -1.27
C PRO A 81 -6.57 -8.11 -0.30
N ARG A 82 -7.26 -9.26 -0.14
CA ARG A 82 -6.84 -10.32 0.80
C ARG A 82 -5.50 -10.95 0.46
N ARG A 83 -5.13 -10.99 -0.83
CA ARG A 83 -3.81 -11.49 -1.28
C ARG A 83 -2.61 -10.67 -0.77
N ASP A 84 -2.84 -9.48 -0.22
CA ASP A 84 -1.80 -8.63 0.36
C ASP A 84 -1.44 -9.03 1.81
N GLU A 85 -2.11 -10.02 2.42
CA GLU A 85 -1.60 -10.61 3.67
C GLU A 85 -0.15 -11.11 3.48
N PRO A 86 0.71 -11.06 4.51
CA PRO A 86 0.44 -10.71 5.91
C PRO A 86 0.69 -9.22 6.25
N ASN A 87 0.55 -8.31 5.28
CA ASN A 87 0.95 -6.91 5.48
C ASN A 87 -0.04 -6.11 6.34
N LEU A 88 0.46 -5.15 7.12
CA LEU A 88 -0.39 -4.25 7.90
C LEU A 88 -0.96 -3.13 7.05
N HIS A 89 -2.29 -3.01 7.03
CA HIS A 89 -3.01 -2.03 6.23
C HIS A 89 -3.64 -0.96 7.13
N ILE A 90 -3.36 0.30 6.83
CA ILE A 90 -3.88 1.46 7.54
C ILE A 90 -4.55 2.37 6.51
N VAL A 91 -5.75 2.87 6.81
CA VAL A 91 -6.48 3.79 5.93
C VAL A 91 -6.74 5.11 6.62
N LYS A 92 -6.65 6.20 5.85
CA LYS A 92 -7.00 7.55 6.29
C LYS A 92 -8.06 8.12 5.36
N LYS A 93 -9.13 8.63 5.96
CA LYS A 93 -10.28 9.21 5.26
C LYS A 93 -10.02 10.68 4.92
N TYR A 94 -10.29 11.07 3.67
CA TYR A 94 -10.22 12.45 3.20
C TYR A 94 -11.46 12.79 2.39
N THR A 95 -11.89 14.05 2.44
CA THR A 95 -12.98 14.56 1.62
C THR A 95 -12.47 15.75 0.81
N TYR A 96 -12.73 15.76 -0.48
CA TYR A 96 -12.35 16.83 -1.40
C TYR A 96 -13.46 17.00 -2.43
N GLU A 97 -14.00 18.22 -2.58
CA GLU A 97 -15.06 18.54 -3.56
C GLU A 97 -16.22 17.52 -3.55
N ASP A 98 -16.76 17.23 -2.35
CA ASP A 98 -17.82 16.25 -2.08
C ASP A 98 -17.49 14.77 -2.41
N SER A 99 -16.33 14.49 -3.00
CA SER A 99 -15.80 13.14 -3.20
C SER A 99 -15.05 12.64 -1.97
N LEU A 100 -15.25 11.35 -1.71
CA LEU A 100 -14.63 10.65 -0.59
C LEU A 100 -13.39 9.87 -1.07
N TYR A 101 -12.28 10.01 -0.36
CA TYR A 101 -11.02 9.34 -0.68
C TYR A 101 -10.49 8.58 0.53
N LEU A 102 -9.81 7.47 0.24
CA LEU A 102 -8.95 6.78 1.21
C LEU A 102 -7.50 6.84 0.77
N LEU A 103 -6.64 7.30 1.68
CA LEU A 103 -5.21 6.99 1.61
C LEU A 103 -4.99 5.65 2.31
N LYS A 104 -4.71 4.60 1.55
CA LYS A 104 -4.26 3.32 2.08
C LYS A 104 -2.74 3.32 2.18
N ILE A 105 -2.25 2.97 3.36
CA ILE A 105 -0.84 2.77 3.70
C ILE A 105 -0.68 1.29 4.01
N LYS A 106 0.15 0.59 3.24
CA LYS A 106 0.54 -0.80 3.47
C LYS A 106 1.96 -0.83 4.01
N ILE A 107 2.16 -1.33 5.22
CA ILE A 107 3.49 -1.60 5.76
C ILE A 107 3.85 -3.04 5.43
N LEU A 108 5.00 -3.25 4.81
CA LEU A 108 5.43 -4.58 4.41
C LEU A 108 5.94 -5.32 5.67
N MET A 109 5.27 -6.41 6.03
CA MET A 109 5.55 -7.21 7.24
C MET A 109 6.22 -8.55 6.89
N THR A 110 7.09 -8.53 5.90
CA THR A 110 7.83 -9.70 5.45
C THR A 110 9.32 -9.48 5.62
N TYR A 111 10.01 -10.49 6.13
CA TYR A 111 11.47 -10.48 6.15
C TYR A 111 11.98 -10.67 4.72
N MET A 112 12.59 -9.63 4.15
CA MET A 112 13.08 -9.64 2.76
C MET A 112 14.53 -10.14 2.62
N GLY A 113 15.10 -10.71 3.68
CA GLY A 113 16.51 -11.11 3.71
C GLY A 113 17.47 -9.95 3.94
N GLY A 114 18.77 -10.26 3.95
CA GLY A 114 19.84 -9.26 4.03
C GLY A 114 20.25 -8.84 5.44
N ALA A 115 19.62 -9.37 6.50
CA ALA A 115 20.10 -9.15 7.86
C ALA A 115 21.41 -9.90 8.09
N MET A 116 22.39 -9.24 8.71
CA MET A 116 23.63 -9.86 9.15
C MET A 116 23.32 -10.89 10.25
N PRO A 117 24.18 -11.90 10.47
CA PRO A 117 23.94 -12.92 11.51
C PRO A 117 23.70 -12.36 12.92
N GLY A 118 24.22 -11.16 13.24
CA GLY A 118 23.99 -10.47 14.52
C GLY A 118 22.69 -9.64 14.59
N GLU A 119 21.96 -9.54 13.49
CA GLU A 119 20.69 -8.81 13.40
C GLU A 119 19.47 -9.74 13.49
N ILE A 120 19.66 -11.05 13.35
CA ILE A 120 18.63 -12.07 13.57
C ILE A 120 18.64 -12.42 15.07
N GLN A 121 17.55 -12.09 15.77
CA GLN A 121 17.41 -12.30 17.21
C GLN A 121 16.88 -13.70 17.54
N GLU A 122 15.96 -14.21 16.72
CA GLU A 122 15.39 -15.56 16.83
C GLU A 122 15.33 -16.23 15.46
N GLY A 123 15.60 -17.54 15.40
CA GLY A 123 15.54 -18.29 14.16
C GLY A 123 14.12 -18.38 13.58
N SER A 124 14.01 -18.59 12.27
CA SER A 124 12.71 -18.84 11.64
C SER A 124 12.08 -20.13 12.17
N VAL A 125 10.81 -20.04 12.57
CA VAL A 125 9.96 -21.19 12.93
C VAL A 125 8.95 -21.38 11.80
N GLN A 126 8.36 -22.58 11.68
CA GLN A 126 7.32 -22.82 10.69
C GLN A 126 6.23 -21.73 10.74
N ASP A 127 5.82 -21.24 9.58
CA ASP A 127 4.83 -20.17 9.39
C ASP A 127 5.19 -18.81 10.01
N ARG A 128 6.45 -18.61 10.41
CA ARG A 128 6.93 -17.34 10.96
C ARG A 128 8.29 -16.90 10.42
N ASN A 129 8.36 -15.61 10.10
CA ASN A 129 9.62 -14.93 9.89
C ASN A 129 10.39 -14.79 11.21
N PRO A 130 11.73 -14.77 11.17
CA PRO A 130 12.55 -14.53 12.35
C PRO A 130 12.25 -13.17 12.98
N ALA A 131 12.56 -13.01 14.26
CA ALA A 131 12.72 -11.67 14.84
C ALA A 131 14.05 -11.08 14.35
N PHE A 132 14.05 -9.82 13.92
CA PHE A 132 15.23 -9.19 13.33
C PHE A 132 15.34 -7.70 13.64
N ARG A 133 16.52 -7.13 13.44
CA ARG A 133 16.76 -5.69 13.48
C ARG A 133 16.93 -5.15 12.08
N SER A 134 16.31 -4.00 11.80
CA SER A 134 16.42 -3.35 10.48
C SER A 134 16.40 -1.83 10.63
N ASP A 135 17.27 -1.17 9.88
CA ASP A 135 17.29 0.29 9.73
C ASP A 135 16.22 0.80 8.75
N ARG A 136 15.39 -0.10 8.19
CA ARG A 136 14.43 0.19 7.12
C ARG A 136 13.04 -0.35 7.40
N VAL A 137 12.04 0.40 6.93
CA VAL A 137 10.63 -0.03 6.84
C VAL A 137 10.13 0.23 5.42
N TYR A 138 9.80 -0.85 4.72
CA TYR A 138 9.20 -0.77 3.40
C TYR A 138 7.69 -0.53 3.52
N PHE A 139 7.16 0.27 2.61
CA PHE A 139 5.74 0.60 2.61
C PHE A 139 5.23 0.85 1.19
N GLN A 140 3.92 0.93 1.05
CA GLN A 140 3.25 1.44 -0.14
C GLN A 140 2.12 2.38 0.28
N CYS A 141 1.91 3.47 -0.44
CA CYS A 141 0.80 4.39 -0.23
C CYS A 141 0.00 4.54 -1.52
N ARG A 142 -1.33 4.52 -1.43
CA ARG A 142 -2.23 4.77 -2.55
C ARG A 142 -3.40 5.63 -2.08
N LEU A 143 -3.67 6.71 -2.79
CA LEU A 143 -4.87 7.53 -2.61
C LEU A 143 -5.85 7.17 -3.73
N PHE A 144 -7.08 6.83 -3.38
CA PHE A 144 -8.10 6.47 -4.35
C PHE A 144 -9.50 6.88 -3.85
N PRO A 145 -10.43 7.17 -4.77
CA PRO A 145 -11.80 7.49 -4.40
C PRO A 145 -12.53 6.23 -3.92
N VAL A 146 -13.44 6.41 -2.98
CA VAL A 146 -14.32 5.35 -2.47
C VAL A 146 -15.76 5.85 -2.44
N LYS A 147 -16.70 4.97 -2.75
CA LYS A 147 -18.13 5.28 -2.66
C LYS A 147 -18.54 5.42 -1.20
N GLU A 148 -18.11 4.47 -0.38
CA GLU A 148 -18.43 4.41 1.03
C GLU A 148 -17.36 3.65 1.83
N VAL A 149 -17.40 3.85 3.15
CA VAL A 149 -16.57 3.15 4.12
C VAL A 149 -17.48 2.41 5.09
N GLU A 150 -17.15 1.16 5.39
CA GLU A 150 -17.85 0.39 6.41
C GLU A 150 -17.28 0.74 7.78
N LEU A 151 -18.16 1.19 8.68
CA LEU A 151 -17.80 1.54 10.05
C LEU A 151 -18.42 0.55 11.02
N LEU A 152 -17.58 -0.03 11.87
CA LEU A 152 -18.01 -0.84 13.01
C LEU A 152 -17.47 -0.21 14.29
N GLU A 153 -18.38 0.23 15.16
CA GLU A 153 -18.05 0.87 16.44
C GLU A 153 -17.03 2.02 16.32
N GLY A 154 -17.15 2.80 15.25
CA GLY A 154 -16.28 3.95 14.97
C GLY A 154 -14.93 3.63 14.30
N ALA A 155 -14.64 2.36 14.03
CA ALA A 155 -13.47 1.95 13.24
C ALA A 155 -13.85 1.65 11.79
N ILE A 156 -13.01 2.07 10.83
CA ILE A 156 -13.14 1.63 9.44
C ILE A 156 -12.71 0.16 9.35
N VAL A 157 -13.62 -0.70 8.92
CA VAL A 157 -13.36 -2.15 8.78
C VAL A 157 -13.27 -2.59 7.33
N ASP A 158 -13.94 -1.86 6.43
CA ASP A 158 -13.93 -2.12 5.00
C ASP A 158 -14.27 -0.86 4.20
N PHE A 159 -14.22 -0.94 2.87
CA PHE A 159 -14.63 0.13 1.97
C PHE A 159 -14.96 -0.38 0.57
N GLU A 160 -15.82 0.35 -0.13
CA GLU A 160 -16.14 0.09 -1.53
C GLU A 160 -15.43 1.12 -2.43
N PRO A 161 -14.42 0.72 -3.23
CA PRO A 161 -13.72 1.64 -4.13
C PRO A 161 -14.66 2.19 -5.21
N GLU A 162 -14.44 3.45 -5.58
CA GLU A 162 -15.10 4.03 -6.75
C GLU A 162 -14.29 3.69 -8.00
N TYR A 163 -14.89 2.94 -8.91
CA TYR A 163 -14.29 2.62 -10.19
C TYR A 163 -14.71 3.67 -11.21
N TYR A 164 -13.76 4.43 -11.72
CA TYR A 164 -13.99 5.18 -12.95
C TYR A 164 -14.18 4.17 -14.08
N GLY A 165 -15.31 4.26 -14.78
CA GLY A 165 -15.52 3.49 -16.00
C GLY A 165 -14.42 3.76 -17.02
N PRO A 166 -14.20 2.86 -18.00
CA PRO A 166 -13.24 3.10 -19.06
C PRO A 166 -13.55 4.47 -19.70
N ALA A 167 -12.52 5.32 -19.77
CA ALA A 167 -12.66 6.66 -20.32
C ALA A 167 -13.41 6.62 -21.66
N SER A 168 -14.40 7.50 -21.81
CA SER A 168 -15.20 7.64 -23.03
C SER A 168 -14.30 8.00 -24.21
N GLY A 169 -13.77 6.98 -24.86
CA GLY A 169 -12.74 7.09 -25.90
C GLY A 169 -12.34 5.73 -26.49
N MET A 170 -12.59 4.62 -25.79
CA MET A 170 -12.40 3.27 -26.33
C MET A 170 -13.50 2.94 -27.36
N LYS A 171 -13.30 3.31 -28.63
CA LYS A 171 -14.02 2.72 -29.75
C LYS A 171 -13.45 1.34 -30.04
N ASN A 172 -14.14 0.30 -29.58
CA ASN A 172 -13.79 -1.09 -29.86
C ASN A 172 -14.06 -1.42 -31.34
N ALA A 173 -13.06 -1.97 -32.04
CA ALA A 173 -13.17 -2.41 -33.44
C ALA A 173 -13.65 -3.88 -33.60
N VAL A 174 -14.11 -4.54 -32.53
CA VAL A 174 -14.45 -5.98 -32.59
C VAL A 174 -15.88 -6.23 -32.11
N GLY A 175 -16.68 -6.85 -33.00
CA GLY A 175 -18.12 -7.08 -32.87
C GLY A 175 -18.56 -8.00 -31.72
N GLU A 176 -19.86 -7.99 -31.46
CA GLU A 176 -20.54 -8.46 -30.24
C GLU A 176 -20.45 -9.95 -29.88
N ALA A 177 -19.81 -10.80 -30.68
CA ALA A 177 -19.93 -12.25 -30.55
C ALA A 177 -19.05 -12.93 -29.47
N HIS A 178 -18.15 -12.22 -28.79
CA HIS A 178 -17.14 -12.85 -27.91
C HIS A 178 -17.00 -12.22 -26.51
N GLN A 179 -18.12 -12.04 -25.79
CA GLN A 179 -18.07 -11.45 -24.44
C GLN A 179 -17.35 -12.29 -23.38
N THR A 180 -17.27 -13.61 -23.52
CA THR A 180 -16.54 -14.49 -22.59
C THR A 180 -15.04 -14.58 -22.88
N ALA A 181 -14.62 -14.35 -24.13
CA ALA A 181 -13.20 -14.16 -24.46
C ALA A 181 -12.69 -12.77 -24.03
N ARG A 182 -13.57 -11.79 -23.79
CA ARG A 182 -13.21 -10.44 -23.32
C ARG A 182 -12.44 -10.42 -22.01
N TRP A 183 -12.73 -11.32 -21.07
CA TRP A 183 -12.12 -11.29 -19.74
C TRP A 183 -10.73 -11.91 -19.69
N ASN A 184 -10.52 -13.01 -20.42
CA ASN A 184 -9.20 -13.64 -20.47
C ASN A 184 -8.23 -12.83 -21.33
N VAL A 185 -8.68 -12.19 -22.40
CA VAL A 185 -7.80 -11.35 -23.24
C VAL A 185 -7.38 -10.07 -22.50
N MET A 186 -8.25 -9.46 -21.68
CA MET A 186 -7.89 -8.28 -20.85
C MET A 186 -6.93 -8.58 -19.67
N LEU A 187 -6.69 -9.85 -19.34
CA LEU A 187 -5.71 -10.25 -18.32
C LEU A 187 -4.31 -10.49 -18.89
N PHE A 188 -4.19 -10.71 -20.21
CA PHE A 188 -2.95 -11.16 -20.84
C PHE A 188 -2.46 -10.29 -22.00
N ASP A 189 -3.33 -9.47 -22.61
CA ASP A 189 -2.86 -8.38 -23.46
C ASP A 189 -2.53 -7.20 -22.55
N GLU A 190 -1.24 -6.91 -22.37
CA GLU A 190 -0.78 -5.66 -21.76
C GLU A 190 -1.51 -4.51 -22.44
N MET A 191 -2.35 -3.78 -21.69
CA MET A 191 -3.05 -2.61 -22.23
C MET A 191 -1.99 -1.63 -22.75
N ASP A 192 -1.95 -1.43 -24.07
CA ASP A 192 -1.00 -0.52 -24.68
C ASP A 192 -1.43 0.92 -24.40
N PHE A 193 -0.79 1.53 -23.41
CA PHE A 193 -0.96 2.94 -23.07
C PHE A 193 0.11 3.82 -23.70
N SER A 194 0.87 3.34 -24.69
CA SER A 194 1.95 4.11 -25.32
C SER A 194 1.47 5.48 -25.80
N ASP A 195 0.25 5.58 -26.31
CA ASP A 195 -0.36 6.84 -26.74
C ASP A 195 -0.67 7.79 -25.57
N LEU A 196 -1.22 7.28 -24.47
CA LEU A 196 -1.52 8.08 -23.27
C LEU A 196 -0.23 8.51 -22.57
N GLU A 197 0.74 7.59 -22.44
CA GLU A 197 2.07 7.87 -21.92
C GLU A 197 2.78 8.93 -22.76
N GLN A 198 2.69 8.84 -24.09
CA GLN A 198 3.25 9.82 -25.00
C GLN A 198 2.58 11.18 -24.86
N GLN A 199 1.24 11.24 -24.80
CA GLN A 199 0.51 12.49 -24.60
C GLN A 199 0.86 13.16 -23.26
N LEU A 200 0.88 12.39 -22.17
CA LEU A 200 1.30 12.90 -20.85
C LEU A 200 2.74 13.41 -20.91
N ARG A 201 3.63 12.66 -21.55
CA ARG A 201 5.03 13.06 -21.75
C ARG A 201 5.13 14.35 -22.53
N GLU A 202 4.35 14.55 -23.59
CA GLU A 202 4.33 15.77 -24.38
C GLU A 202 3.81 16.98 -23.59
N GLN A 203 2.76 16.79 -22.79
CA GLN A 203 2.15 17.87 -22.00
C GLN A 203 3.03 18.38 -20.86
N ILE A 204 3.78 17.49 -20.22
CA ILE A 204 4.63 17.84 -19.08
C ILE A 204 6.07 18.15 -19.47
N SER A 205 6.50 17.77 -20.68
CA SER A 205 7.86 18.02 -21.13
C SER A 205 8.06 19.51 -21.34
N GLY A 206 8.73 20.13 -20.39
CA GLY A 206 9.16 21.52 -20.47
C GLY A 206 10.43 21.70 -21.30
N LYS A 207 10.80 22.96 -21.50
CA LYS A 207 12.08 23.31 -22.15
C LYS A 207 13.29 22.78 -21.37
N ASP A 208 13.17 22.68 -20.05
CA ASP A 208 14.22 22.28 -19.11
C ASP A 208 14.07 20.86 -18.54
N TRP A 209 12.97 20.15 -18.86
CA TRP A 209 12.71 18.81 -18.34
C TRP A 209 12.05 17.91 -19.38
N ARG A 210 12.65 16.73 -19.61
CA ARG A 210 12.09 15.67 -20.45
C ARG A 210 12.10 14.36 -19.66
N PRO A 211 10.97 13.66 -19.52
CA PRO A 211 10.94 12.33 -18.90
C PRO A 211 11.87 11.38 -19.67
N GLY A 212 12.70 10.62 -18.97
CA GLY A 212 13.72 9.75 -19.58
C GLY A 212 13.12 8.55 -20.33
N ARG A 213 13.82 8.06 -21.37
CA ARG A 213 13.38 6.92 -22.22
C ARG A 213 13.37 5.56 -21.49
N LEU A 214 14.04 5.47 -20.32
CA LEU A 214 14.16 4.26 -19.49
C LEU A 214 13.27 4.27 -18.23
N PHE A 215 12.77 5.44 -17.83
CA PHE A 215 11.99 5.62 -16.61
C PHE A 215 10.89 6.64 -16.85
N ASN A 216 9.72 6.14 -17.22
CA ASN A 216 8.49 6.93 -17.23
C ASN A 216 8.08 7.22 -15.77
N PRO A 217 7.92 8.49 -15.34
CA PRO A 217 7.47 8.82 -13.99
C PRO A 217 5.99 8.47 -13.77
N PHE A 218 5.25 8.12 -14.83
CA PHE A 218 3.89 7.64 -14.73
C PHE A 218 3.87 6.13 -14.64
N VAL A 219 3.20 5.64 -13.61
CA VAL A 219 2.73 4.26 -13.55
C VAL A 219 1.23 4.34 -13.72
N ILE A 220 0.74 3.96 -14.91
CA ILE A 220 -0.68 3.76 -15.13
C ILE A 220 -1.00 2.40 -14.52
N ASP A 221 -1.65 2.39 -13.35
CA ASP A 221 -1.98 1.14 -12.68
C ASP A 221 -3.06 0.41 -13.51
N HIS A 222 -2.63 -0.64 -14.22
CA HIS A 222 -3.44 -1.50 -15.09
C HIS A 222 -4.52 -2.28 -14.34
N GLY A 223 -4.51 -2.26 -13.01
CA GLY A 223 -5.46 -3.02 -12.24
C GLY A 223 -5.69 -2.50 -10.85
N THR A 224 -6.79 -1.79 -10.69
CA THR A 224 -7.67 -1.98 -9.53
C THR A 224 -8.31 -3.39 -9.59
N ILE A 225 -7.52 -4.42 -9.88
CA ILE A 225 -7.98 -5.79 -10.14
C ILE A 225 -7.99 -6.54 -8.81
N ASN A 226 -9.23 -6.79 -8.36
CA ASN A 226 -9.68 -7.63 -7.25
C ASN A 226 -9.31 -7.16 -5.84
N TRP A 227 -10.01 -6.13 -5.37
CA TRP A 227 -10.23 -5.94 -3.92
C TRP A 227 -11.19 -6.99 -3.32
N ASN A 228 -11.99 -7.64 -4.19
CA ASN A 228 -13.01 -8.63 -3.85
C ASN A 228 -12.76 -10.01 -4.49
N ALA A 229 -11.58 -10.59 -4.29
CA ALA A 229 -11.38 -12.04 -4.41
C ALA A 229 -10.79 -12.59 -3.11
#